data_AF-A0AAU2HBS3-F1
#
_entry.id   AF-A0AAU2HBS3-F1
#
_cell.length_a   1.000
_cell.length_b   1.000
_cell.length_c   1.000
_cell.angle_alpha   90.00
_cell.angle_beta   90.00
_cell.angle_gamma   90.00
#
_symmetry.space_group_name_H-M   'P 1'
#
loop_
_entity.id
_entity.type
_entity.pdbx_description
1 polymer ?
#
loop_
_entity_poly.entity_id
_entity_poly.type
_entity_poly.pdbx_seq_one_letter_code
_entity_poly.pdbx_strand_id
1 'polypeptide(L)'
;MYQRPDEPDGARHPLKAARQALGLSQIAYARLVAKTHDELGFGPMAVRNHHKVLRWESGGTAPEHTAQLAIARIHQVPEDEVSRLGWPHWLHLATDDATLLHQRLTPRSAIDALHTTARLTDESPRSYLAVTGPALGSQLRNVLTALDNPQPLPSRHGHCLTPDALAHVEARLEALELQEAGAQVTPAVLYFAARAEHRLITGLLTDGGYSRTTGARLLLLAARAAVLCAWLCGCLGEEARAERFSLAAIRAAAAAGAPRHVASYLPDLAFRHLLAGAPQDVLSLVTAARAIVRHPSPQLAAVLHTREAQAFARLGEDRAAGRALHRAAAALSDRHGSPDPFSVNVDETWLASAAGSVWLHLGRPGKALPHFAPLLDEGPAPHRPDPLSPYAARRLLSVVDTQLALGDLDAAAATAHRAIAFVGSLPPGLARQYRQRFASRAAEPVVRDLSQALSEQPGR
;
A
#
# COMPACT_ATOMS: atom_id res chain seq x y z
N MET A 1 43.79 1.24 -7.52
CA MET A 1 42.83 1.12 -8.63
C MET A 1 41.60 0.41 -8.07
N TYR A 2 40.69 1.17 -7.45
CA TYR A 2 39.52 0.63 -6.75
C TYR A 2 38.33 0.64 -7.72
N GLN A 3 37.89 -0.54 -8.17
CA GLN A 3 36.64 -0.71 -8.91
C GLN A 3 35.47 -0.62 -7.92
N ARG A 4 34.48 0.22 -8.24
CA ARG A 4 33.21 0.32 -7.51
C ARG A 4 32.35 -0.92 -7.77
N PRO A 5 31.51 -1.34 -6.81
CA PRO A 5 30.53 -2.39 -7.02
C PRO A 5 29.36 -1.86 -7.85
N ASP A 6 28.94 -2.66 -8.84
CA ASP A 6 27.74 -2.43 -9.65
C ASP A 6 26.48 -2.41 -8.78
N GLU A 7 25.76 -1.29 -8.79
CA GLU A 7 24.42 -1.16 -8.22
C GLU A 7 23.37 -1.76 -9.17
N PRO A 8 22.32 -2.43 -8.65
CA PRO A 8 21.29 -3.07 -9.47
C PRO A 8 20.32 -2.03 -10.05
N ASP A 9 20.16 -2.06 -11.38
CA ASP A 9 19.14 -1.33 -12.13
C ASP A 9 17.73 -1.78 -11.69
N GLY A 10 16.85 -0.87 -11.22
CA GLY A 10 15.45 -1.26 -11.02
C GLY A 10 14.49 -0.39 -10.20
N ALA A 11 14.93 0.55 -9.34
CA ALA A 11 14.02 1.47 -8.65
C ALA A 11 13.95 2.82 -9.40
N ARG A 12 12.84 3.11 -10.10
CA ARG A 12 12.70 4.38 -10.84
C ARG A 12 12.62 5.56 -9.85
N HIS A 13 13.62 6.43 -9.85
CA HIS A 13 13.71 7.63 -9.00
C HIS A 13 12.51 8.59 -9.21
N PRO A 14 11.94 9.20 -8.15
CA PRO A 14 10.71 10.00 -8.23
C PRO A 14 10.81 11.22 -9.16
N LEU A 15 11.99 11.80 -9.29
CA LEU A 15 12.25 12.90 -10.25
C LEU A 15 11.91 12.51 -11.69
N LYS A 16 12.17 11.25 -12.06
CA LYS A 16 11.89 10.75 -13.41
C LYS A 16 10.39 10.75 -13.69
N ALA A 17 9.59 10.32 -12.70
CA ALA A 17 8.13 10.34 -12.80
C ALA A 17 7.60 11.79 -12.85
N ALA A 18 8.07 12.67 -11.97
CA ALA A 18 7.67 14.08 -11.93
C ALA A 18 7.99 14.80 -13.25
N ARG A 19 9.16 14.55 -13.85
CA ARG A 19 9.52 15.08 -15.17
C ARG A 19 8.64 14.51 -16.29
N GLN A 20 8.38 13.21 -16.27
CA GLN A 20 7.56 12.54 -17.29
C GLN A 20 6.11 13.05 -17.28
N ALA A 21 5.56 13.38 -16.10
CA ALA A 21 4.24 14.00 -15.97
C ALA A 21 4.15 15.37 -16.68
N LEU A 22 5.25 16.11 -16.80
CA LEU A 22 5.32 17.36 -17.57
C LEU A 22 5.56 17.14 -19.07
N GLY A 23 5.72 15.89 -19.53
CA GLY A 23 6.03 15.57 -20.93
C GLY A 23 7.42 16.02 -21.40
N LEU A 24 8.35 16.30 -20.48
CA LEU A 24 9.64 16.91 -20.81
C LEU A 24 10.77 15.87 -20.93
N SER A 25 11.67 16.08 -21.90
CA SER A 25 12.94 15.35 -21.97
C SER A 25 13.89 15.78 -20.84
N GLN A 26 14.92 14.97 -20.54
CA GLN A 26 15.92 15.33 -19.51
C GLN A 26 16.60 16.69 -19.81
N ILE A 27 16.85 16.98 -21.09
CA ILE A 27 17.46 18.25 -21.53
C ILE A 27 16.48 19.41 -21.36
N ALA A 28 15.22 19.24 -21.78
CA ALA A 28 14.20 20.27 -21.62
C ALA A 28 13.93 20.58 -20.15
N TYR A 29 13.92 19.55 -19.30
CA TYR A 29 13.78 19.68 -17.86
C TYR A 29 14.99 20.36 -17.21
N ALA A 30 16.23 20.02 -17.60
CA ALA A 30 17.42 20.71 -17.11
C ALA A 30 17.42 22.21 -17.46
N ARG A 31 16.95 22.57 -18.66
CA ARG A 31 16.75 23.97 -19.08
C ARG A 31 15.72 24.68 -18.21
N LEU A 32 14.60 24.01 -17.93
CA LEU A 32 13.55 24.56 -17.08
C LEU A 32 14.06 24.80 -15.65
N VAL A 33 14.74 23.82 -15.04
CA VAL A 33 15.33 23.97 -13.71
C VAL A 33 16.35 25.11 -13.69
N ALA A 34 17.19 25.25 -14.70
CA ALA A 34 18.17 26.35 -14.74
C ALA A 34 17.53 27.72 -14.92
N LYS A 35 16.49 27.82 -15.73
CA LYS A 35 15.70 29.05 -15.87
C LYS A 35 15.06 29.43 -14.54
N THR A 36 14.39 28.49 -13.88
CA THR A 36 13.73 28.74 -12.58
C THR A 36 14.74 29.03 -11.46
N HIS A 37 15.92 28.42 -11.49
CA HIS A 37 17.01 28.70 -10.55
C HIS A 37 17.51 30.16 -10.68
N ASP A 38 17.62 30.66 -11.92
CA ASP A 38 17.98 32.05 -12.19
C ASP A 38 16.86 33.02 -11.79
N GLU A 39 15.60 32.68 -12.09
CA GLU A 39 14.40 33.45 -11.69
C GLU A 39 14.24 33.58 -10.16
N LEU A 40 14.67 32.57 -9.39
CA LEU A 40 14.69 32.61 -7.93
C LEU A 40 15.89 33.39 -7.35
N GLY A 41 16.76 33.95 -8.20
CA GLY A 41 17.91 34.75 -7.76
C GLY A 41 19.13 33.95 -7.31
N PHE A 42 19.16 32.63 -7.53
CA PHE A 42 20.31 31.79 -7.20
C PHE A 42 21.42 31.82 -8.27
N GLY A 43 21.20 32.57 -9.37
CA GLY A 43 22.14 32.77 -10.46
C GLY A 43 22.13 31.66 -11.53
N PRO A 44 22.99 31.78 -12.55
CA PRO A 44 22.94 30.90 -13.71
C PRO A 44 23.40 29.48 -13.37
N MET A 45 22.53 28.50 -13.61
CA MET A 45 22.89 27.08 -13.48
C MET A 45 23.37 26.50 -14.81
N ALA A 46 24.51 25.80 -14.82
CA ALA A 46 25.05 25.17 -16.03
C ALA A 46 24.15 24.06 -16.59
N VAL A 47 23.58 24.29 -17.78
CA VAL A 47 22.67 23.37 -18.50
C VAL A 47 23.40 22.38 -19.41
N ARG A 48 24.68 22.63 -19.72
CA ARG A 48 25.42 21.94 -20.79
C ARG A 48 25.58 20.42 -20.62
N ASN A 49 25.34 19.87 -19.43
CA ASN A 49 25.47 18.44 -19.16
C ASN A 49 24.09 17.79 -19.05
N HIS A 50 23.55 17.29 -20.16
CA HIS A 50 22.33 16.47 -20.22
C HIS A 50 22.34 15.28 -19.24
N HIS A 51 23.53 14.82 -18.84
CA HIS A 51 23.75 13.81 -17.81
C HIS A 51 23.46 14.29 -16.37
N LYS A 52 23.15 15.57 -16.11
CA LYS A 52 22.92 16.07 -14.73
C LYS A 52 21.60 15.56 -14.17
N VAL A 53 20.51 15.73 -14.93
CA VAL A 53 19.18 15.17 -14.58
C VAL A 53 19.24 13.65 -14.58
N LEU A 54 19.96 13.02 -15.51
CA LEU A 54 20.17 11.58 -15.51
C LEU A 54 20.83 11.09 -14.21
N ARG A 55 21.87 11.79 -13.71
CA ARG A 55 22.53 11.47 -12.43
C ARG A 55 21.62 11.66 -11.22
N TRP A 56 20.76 12.67 -11.25
CA TRP A 56 19.72 12.85 -10.23
C TRP A 56 18.70 11.71 -10.28
N GLU A 57 18.27 11.32 -11.49
CA GLU A 57 17.33 10.21 -11.72
C GLU A 57 17.90 8.82 -11.48
N SER A 58 19.22 8.66 -11.46
CA SER A 58 19.87 7.40 -11.11
C SER A 58 20.11 7.25 -9.61
N GLY A 59 19.80 8.28 -8.80
CA GLY A 59 20.03 8.29 -7.35
C GLY A 59 21.50 8.45 -6.94
N GLY A 60 22.44 8.45 -7.89
CA GLY A 60 23.88 8.51 -7.61
C GLY A 60 24.40 9.89 -7.22
N THR A 61 23.62 10.96 -7.36
CA THR A 61 24.00 12.31 -6.92
C THR A 61 22.75 13.11 -6.56
N ALA A 62 22.73 13.73 -5.37
CA ALA A 62 21.68 14.67 -5.00
C ALA A 62 21.93 16.05 -5.64
N PRO A 63 20.89 16.76 -6.13
CA PRO A 63 21.02 18.16 -6.48
C PRO A 63 21.40 19.00 -5.26
N GLU A 64 22.16 20.07 -5.48
CA GLU A 64 22.41 21.08 -4.45
C GLU A 64 21.10 21.72 -3.97
N HIS A 65 21.09 22.26 -2.76
CA HIS A 65 19.86 22.74 -2.12
C HIS A 65 19.12 23.80 -2.96
N THR A 66 19.82 24.75 -3.55
CA THR A 66 19.22 25.77 -4.45
C THR A 66 18.62 25.17 -5.70
N ALA A 67 19.23 24.11 -6.27
CA ALA A 67 18.66 23.35 -7.36
C ALA A 67 17.42 22.56 -6.93
N GLN A 68 17.38 22.07 -5.69
CA GLN A 68 16.17 21.45 -5.13
C GLN A 68 15.03 22.47 -4.98
N LEU A 69 15.29 23.69 -4.52
CA LEU A 69 14.28 24.76 -4.45
C LEU A 69 13.75 25.14 -5.83
N ALA A 70 14.61 25.21 -6.85
CA ALA A 70 14.18 25.43 -8.23
C ALA A 70 13.29 24.28 -8.76
N ILE A 71 13.64 23.02 -8.45
CA ILE A 71 12.81 21.86 -8.80
C ILE A 71 11.47 21.90 -8.03
N ALA A 72 11.48 22.30 -6.75
CA ALA A 72 10.29 22.41 -5.93
C ALA A 72 9.34 23.47 -6.48
N ARG A 73 9.87 24.62 -6.92
CA ARG A 73 9.09 25.68 -7.57
C ARG A 73 8.39 25.21 -8.85
N ILE A 74 9.06 24.41 -9.68
CA ILE A 74 8.49 23.82 -10.91
C ILE A 74 7.30 22.92 -10.59
N HIS A 75 7.41 22.13 -9.53
CA HIS A 75 6.38 21.17 -9.12
C HIS A 75 5.46 21.68 -8.01
N GLN A 76 5.51 22.98 -7.72
CA GLN A 76 4.65 23.63 -6.73
C GLN A 76 4.73 23.02 -5.32
N VAL A 77 5.93 22.57 -4.93
CA VAL A 77 6.23 22.08 -3.58
C VAL A 77 6.73 23.24 -2.72
N PRO A 78 6.19 23.45 -1.51
CA PRO A 78 6.67 24.48 -0.57
C PRO A 78 8.15 24.32 -0.19
N GLU A 79 8.88 25.43 -0.02
CA GLU A 79 10.33 25.43 0.27
C GLU A 79 10.68 24.85 1.64
N ASP A 80 9.82 25.05 2.63
CA ASP A 80 9.93 24.48 3.97
C ASP A 80 9.91 22.94 3.92
N GLU A 81 9.12 22.35 3.02
CA GLU A 81 9.06 20.91 2.81
C GLU A 81 10.33 20.33 2.18
N VAL A 82 11.03 21.10 1.33
CA VAL A 82 12.32 20.69 0.73
C VAL A 82 13.37 20.47 1.82
N SER A 83 13.46 21.42 2.76
CA SER A 83 14.39 21.35 3.89
C SER A 83 14.00 20.27 4.90
N ARG A 84 12.70 20.10 5.12
CA ARG A 84 12.14 19.18 6.12
C ARG A 84 12.24 17.71 5.73
N LEU A 85 11.99 17.38 4.46
CA LEU A 85 11.92 15.99 3.98
C LEU A 85 13.23 15.52 3.34
N GLY A 86 14.03 16.44 2.80
CA GLY A 86 15.30 16.12 2.15
C GLY A 86 15.15 15.37 0.83
N TRP A 87 16.23 15.31 0.06
CA TRP A 87 16.26 14.59 -1.21
C TRP A 87 16.32 13.07 -1.01
N PRO A 88 15.63 12.25 -1.82
CA PRO A 88 14.66 12.61 -2.85
C PRO A 88 13.20 12.70 -2.35
N HIS A 89 12.98 12.59 -1.03
CA HIS A 89 11.66 12.35 -0.44
C HIS A 89 10.64 13.47 -0.66
N TRP A 90 11.06 14.75 -0.70
CA TRP A 90 10.11 15.83 -0.98
C TRP A 90 9.52 15.77 -2.40
N LEU A 91 10.15 15.07 -3.36
CA LEU A 91 9.61 14.89 -4.72
C LEU A 91 8.33 14.05 -4.74
N HIS A 92 8.00 13.38 -3.65
CA HIS A 92 6.70 12.74 -3.54
C HIS A 92 5.57 13.79 -3.48
N LEU A 93 5.86 14.99 -2.97
CA LEU A 93 4.94 16.13 -2.91
C LEU A 93 4.65 16.73 -4.28
N ALA A 94 5.63 16.62 -5.17
CA ALA A 94 5.57 17.06 -6.56
C ALA A 94 4.67 16.19 -7.45
N THR A 95 4.03 15.15 -6.89
CA THR A 95 3.11 14.27 -7.61
C THR A 95 1.67 14.50 -7.12
N ASP A 96 0.68 14.50 -8.03
CA ASP A 96 -0.72 14.90 -7.78
C ASP A 96 -1.36 14.33 -6.50
N ASP A 97 -0.96 13.13 -6.07
CA ASP A 97 -1.54 12.47 -4.89
C ASP A 97 -1.14 13.17 -3.58
N ALA A 98 0.08 13.70 -3.48
CA ALA A 98 0.57 14.24 -2.23
C ALA A 98 -0.02 15.62 -1.92
N THR A 99 -0.25 16.46 -2.94
CA THR A 99 -0.93 17.74 -2.80
C THR A 99 -2.33 17.63 -2.18
N LEU A 100 -3.09 16.57 -2.48
CA LEU A 100 -4.40 16.31 -1.85
C LEU A 100 -4.29 15.82 -0.41
N LEU A 101 -3.18 15.17 -0.08
CA LEU A 101 -2.96 14.59 1.23
C LEU A 101 -2.50 15.68 2.21
N HIS A 102 -1.66 16.63 1.81
CA HIS A 102 -1.23 17.75 2.66
C HIS A 102 -2.36 18.71 3.07
N GLN A 103 -3.49 18.69 2.37
CA GLN A 103 -4.66 19.49 2.74
C GLN A 103 -5.28 19.03 4.06
N ARG A 104 -5.70 20.00 4.87
CA ARG A 104 -6.50 19.79 6.07
C ARG A 104 -7.66 18.85 5.76
N LEU A 105 -7.82 17.82 6.58
CA LEU A 105 -8.90 16.86 6.40
C LEU A 105 -10.26 17.54 6.67
N THR A 106 -11.05 17.62 5.61
CA THR A 106 -12.46 18.05 5.60
C THR A 106 -13.28 17.05 4.77
N PRO A 107 -14.61 16.98 4.96
CA PRO A 107 -15.45 16.13 4.12
C PRO A 107 -15.29 16.39 2.62
N ARG A 108 -15.10 17.65 2.21
CA ARG A 108 -14.83 17.99 0.81
C ARG A 108 -13.52 17.41 0.31
N SER A 109 -12.42 17.62 1.04
CA SER A 109 -11.11 17.06 0.68
C SER A 109 -11.09 15.53 0.67
N ALA A 110 -11.94 14.88 1.48
CA ALA A 110 -12.09 13.43 1.46
C ALA A 110 -12.78 12.97 0.17
N ILE A 111 -13.84 13.67 -0.26
CA ILE A 111 -14.48 13.45 -1.56
C ILE A 111 -13.48 13.69 -2.72
N ASP A 112 -12.67 14.74 -2.64
CA ASP A 112 -11.66 15.02 -3.68
C ASP A 112 -10.58 13.92 -3.76
N ALA A 113 -10.18 13.36 -2.61
CA ALA A 113 -9.28 12.20 -2.57
C ALA A 113 -9.92 10.94 -3.18
N LEU A 114 -11.20 10.65 -2.87
CA LEU A 114 -11.96 9.55 -3.47
C LEU A 114 -12.13 9.72 -4.98
N HIS A 115 -12.43 10.95 -5.43
CA HIS A 115 -12.57 11.29 -6.84
C HIS A 115 -11.25 11.09 -7.61
N THR A 116 -10.13 11.44 -6.99
CA THR A 116 -8.80 11.21 -7.57
C THR A 116 -8.52 9.73 -7.72
N THR A 117 -8.79 8.92 -6.68
CA THR A 117 -8.58 7.46 -6.76
C THR A 117 -9.55 6.77 -7.74
N ALA A 118 -10.77 7.29 -7.88
CA ALA A 118 -11.73 6.82 -8.88
C ALA A 118 -11.26 7.05 -10.33
N ARG A 119 -10.50 8.12 -10.58
CA ARG A 119 -9.98 8.47 -11.91
C ARG A 119 -8.58 7.96 -12.21
N LEU A 120 -7.92 7.29 -11.25
CA LEU A 120 -6.67 6.59 -11.53
C LEU A 120 -6.86 5.74 -12.79
N THR A 121 -6.03 5.95 -13.78
CA THR A 121 -5.92 5.17 -15.01
C THR A 121 -5.01 3.97 -14.75
N ASP A 122 -4.95 3.01 -15.67
CA ASP A 122 -3.95 1.93 -15.64
C ASP A 122 -2.55 2.45 -16.07
N GLU A 123 -2.19 3.65 -15.60
CA GLU A 123 -0.86 4.21 -15.76
C GLU A 123 0.21 3.30 -15.12
N SER A 124 1.43 3.41 -15.64
CA SER A 124 2.59 2.65 -15.18
C SER A 124 2.67 2.66 -13.64
N PRO A 125 2.58 1.49 -12.99
CA PRO A 125 2.55 1.42 -11.54
C PRO A 125 3.82 2.06 -10.97
N ARG A 126 3.65 3.04 -10.08
CA ARG A 126 4.78 3.55 -9.28
C ARG A 126 5.34 2.39 -8.46
N SER A 127 6.66 2.33 -8.31
CA SER A 127 7.33 1.28 -7.55
C SER A 127 7.52 1.61 -6.07
N TYR A 128 7.10 2.80 -5.62
CA TYR A 128 7.39 3.34 -4.29
C TYR A 128 6.15 4.01 -3.67
N LEU A 129 6.13 4.07 -2.33
CA LEU A 129 5.08 4.73 -1.55
C LEU A 129 5.22 6.26 -1.61
N ALA A 130 4.09 6.97 -1.66
CA ALA A 130 4.01 8.42 -1.80
C ALA A 130 4.05 9.16 -0.46
N VAL A 131 3.63 8.55 0.65
CA VAL A 131 3.56 9.21 1.96
C VAL A 131 4.29 8.41 3.00
N THR A 132 5.49 8.85 3.40
CA THR A 132 6.28 8.21 4.47
C THR A 132 6.76 9.22 5.50
N GLY A 133 7.21 8.72 6.65
CA GLY A 133 7.89 9.50 7.69
C GLY A 133 7.10 10.76 8.12
N PRO A 134 7.70 11.96 8.06
CA PRO A 134 7.03 13.17 8.52
C PRO A 134 5.75 13.55 7.76
N ALA A 135 5.63 13.18 6.48
CA ALA A 135 4.40 13.41 5.70
C ALA A 135 3.26 12.50 6.21
N LEU A 136 3.57 11.24 6.53
CA LEU A 136 2.65 10.32 7.17
C LEU A 136 2.22 10.83 8.55
N GLY A 137 3.16 11.32 9.36
CA GLY A 137 2.86 11.93 10.65
C GLY A 137 1.87 13.10 10.55
N SER A 138 1.96 13.90 9.48
CA SER A 138 0.99 14.96 9.21
C SER A 138 -0.40 14.41 8.84
N GLN A 139 -0.46 13.35 8.03
CA GLN A 139 -1.72 12.67 7.72
C GLN A 139 -2.41 12.15 8.98
N LEU A 140 -1.66 11.48 9.85
CA LEU A 140 -2.21 10.91 11.07
C LEU A 140 -2.74 11.98 12.03
N ARG A 141 -2.02 13.11 12.18
CA ARG A 141 -2.54 14.26 12.94
C ARG A 141 -3.82 14.83 12.35
N ASN A 142 -3.91 14.96 11.02
CA ASN A 142 -5.12 15.44 10.35
C ASN A 142 -6.30 14.50 10.58
N VAL A 143 -6.08 13.19 10.51
CA VAL A 143 -7.08 12.14 10.78
C VAL A 143 -7.57 12.20 12.22
N LEU A 144 -6.64 12.22 13.19
CA LEU A 144 -6.98 12.30 14.61
C LEU A 144 -7.78 13.57 14.92
N THR A 145 -7.33 14.72 14.40
CA THR A 145 -8.02 16.01 14.58
C THR A 145 -9.45 15.97 14.04
N ALA A 146 -9.67 15.33 12.89
CA ALA A 146 -11.00 15.21 12.29
C ALA A 146 -11.92 14.25 13.05
N LEU A 147 -11.36 13.21 13.69
CA LEU A 147 -12.12 12.31 14.56
C LEU A 147 -12.50 12.99 15.88
N ASP A 148 -11.61 13.80 16.45
CA ASP A 148 -11.86 14.57 17.68
C ASP A 148 -12.86 15.72 17.44
N ASN A 149 -12.83 16.30 16.23
CA ASN A 149 -13.68 17.43 15.84
C ASN A 149 -14.43 17.12 14.53
N PRO A 150 -15.42 16.22 14.56
CA PRO A 150 -16.11 15.78 13.37
C PRO A 150 -16.89 16.93 12.72
N GLN A 151 -16.62 17.18 11.45
CA GLN A 151 -17.38 18.12 10.64
C GLN A 151 -18.44 17.36 9.83
N PRO A 152 -19.74 17.62 10.01
CA PRO A 152 -20.76 16.93 9.25
C PRO A 152 -20.67 17.32 7.77
N LEU A 153 -20.76 16.33 6.87
CA LEU A 153 -20.91 16.61 5.45
C LEU A 153 -22.23 17.40 5.24
N PRO A 154 -22.19 18.58 4.60
CA PRO A 154 -23.41 19.36 4.35
C PRO A 154 -24.33 18.60 3.40
N SER A 155 -25.64 18.85 3.52
CA SER A 155 -26.59 18.34 2.53
C SER A 155 -26.35 19.01 1.18
N ARG A 156 -26.60 18.25 0.11
CA ARG A 156 -26.44 18.72 -1.25
C ARG A 156 -27.75 18.52 -2.01
N HIS A 157 -28.22 19.58 -2.65
CA HIS A 157 -29.38 19.52 -3.53
C HIS A 157 -29.03 18.77 -4.83
N GLY A 158 -29.97 17.96 -5.32
CA GLY A 158 -29.80 17.14 -6.52
C GLY A 158 -30.70 15.90 -6.48
N HIS A 159 -30.52 15.01 -7.46
CA HIS A 159 -31.21 13.72 -7.46
C HIS A 159 -30.73 12.86 -6.30
N CYS A 160 -31.59 12.70 -5.29
CA CYS A 160 -31.29 11.90 -4.10
C CYS A 160 -31.63 10.44 -4.33
N LEU A 161 -30.78 9.55 -3.85
CA LEU A 161 -31.08 8.12 -3.81
C LEU A 161 -32.25 7.86 -2.87
N THR A 162 -33.11 6.91 -3.25
CA THR A 162 -34.07 6.32 -2.32
C THR A 162 -33.33 5.46 -1.30
N PRO A 163 -33.91 5.23 -0.10
CA PRO A 163 -33.37 4.29 0.88
C PRO A 163 -33.11 2.90 0.28
N ASP A 164 -34.01 2.42 -0.58
CA ASP A 164 -33.86 1.14 -1.26
C ASP A 164 -32.66 1.14 -2.21
N ALA A 165 -32.49 2.19 -3.02
CA ALA A 165 -31.34 2.28 -3.92
C ALA A 165 -30.00 2.31 -3.15
N LEU A 166 -29.97 2.97 -2.00
CA LEU A 166 -28.80 2.94 -1.11
C LEU A 166 -28.55 1.53 -0.57
N ALA A 167 -29.58 0.81 -0.13
CA ALA A 167 -29.46 -0.57 0.34
C ALA A 167 -28.91 -1.51 -0.75
N HIS A 168 -29.27 -1.30 -2.02
CA HIS A 168 -28.68 -2.07 -3.13
C HIS A 168 -27.19 -1.78 -3.32
N VAL A 169 -26.73 -0.54 -3.10
CA VAL A 169 -25.29 -0.20 -3.10
C VAL A 169 -24.57 -0.91 -1.96
N GLU A 170 -25.14 -0.86 -0.76
CA GLU A 170 -24.61 -1.55 0.43
C GLU A 170 -24.45 -3.06 0.16
N ALA A 171 -25.50 -3.72 -0.36
CA ALA A 171 -25.51 -5.15 -0.66
C ALA A 171 -24.50 -5.57 -1.75
N ARG A 172 -24.34 -4.77 -2.82
CA ARG A 172 -23.33 -5.06 -3.86
C ARG A 172 -21.92 -5.00 -3.30
N LEU A 173 -21.63 -4.02 -2.45
CA LEU A 173 -20.30 -3.89 -1.83
C LEU A 173 -20.01 -5.06 -0.88
N GLU A 174 -20.98 -5.45 -0.05
CA GLU A 174 -20.87 -6.61 0.84
C GLU A 174 -20.62 -7.92 0.06
N ALA A 175 -21.29 -8.10 -1.08
CA ALA A 175 -21.04 -9.25 -1.95
C ALA A 175 -19.60 -9.28 -2.49
N LEU A 176 -19.03 -8.13 -2.85
CA LEU A 176 -17.64 -8.03 -3.31
C LEU A 176 -16.62 -8.31 -2.18
N GLU A 177 -16.90 -7.82 -0.97
CA GLU A 177 -16.08 -8.11 0.23
C GLU A 177 -16.11 -9.61 0.56
N LEU A 178 -17.27 -10.26 0.49
CA LEU A 178 -17.40 -11.72 0.68
C LEU A 178 -16.65 -12.52 -0.40
N GLN A 179 -16.68 -12.06 -1.65
CA GLN A 179 -15.94 -12.70 -2.74
C GLN A 179 -14.43 -12.65 -2.54
N GLU A 180 -13.90 -11.57 -1.95
CA GLU A 180 -12.48 -11.50 -1.58
C GLU A 180 -12.13 -12.55 -0.52
N ALA A 181 -13.01 -12.76 0.46
CA ALA A 181 -12.75 -13.69 1.56
C ALA A 181 -12.71 -15.17 1.13
N GLY A 182 -13.36 -15.56 0.02
CA GLY A 182 -13.35 -16.96 -0.43
C GLY A 182 -14.18 -17.30 -1.67
N ALA A 183 -14.06 -16.55 -2.78
CA ALA A 183 -14.67 -16.93 -4.07
C ALA A 183 -13.64 -17.21 -5.18
N GLN A 184 -14.04 -18.00 -6.20
CA GLN A 184 -13.18 -18.40 -7.34
C GLN A 184 -13.10 -17.29 -8.39
N VAL A 185 -12.78 -16.07 -7.95
CA VAL A 185 -12.64 -14.91 -8.84
C VAL A 185 -11.18 -14.47 -8.80
N THR A 186 -10.58 -14.30 -9.99
CA THR A 186 -9.19 -13.81 -10.04
C THR A 186 -9.11 -12.40 -9.45
N PRO A 187 -8.03 -12.05 -8.74
CA PRO A 187 -7.91 -10.74 -8.12
C PRO A 187 -8.04 -9.58 -9.11
N ALA A 188 -7.67 -9.77 -10.38
CA ALA A 188 -7.82 -8.77 -11.43
C ALA A 188 -9.29 -8.49 -11.77
N VAL A 189 -10.10 -9.54 -11.97
CA VAL A 189 -11.54 -9.39 -12.26
C VAL A 189 -12.26 -8.76 -11.07
N LEU A 190 -11.97 -9.24 -9.86
CA LEU A 190 -12.55 -8.69 -8.65
C LEU A 190 -12.16 -7.21 -8.45
N TYR A 191 -10.92 -6.84 -8.76
CA TYR A 191 -10.47 -5.45 -8.74
C TYR A 191 -11.25 -4.56 -9.70
N PHE A 192 -11.53 -5.02 -10.93
CA PHE A 192 -12.34 -4.24 -11.87
C PHE A 192 -13.75 -3.98 -11.34
N ALA A 193 -14.39 -5.00 -10.74
CA ALA A 193 -15.71 -4.86 -10.14
C ALA A 193 -15.69 -3.90 -8.93
N ALA A 194 -14.75 -4.07 -7.99
CA ALA A 194 -14.59 -3.19 -6.84
C ALA A 194 -14.32 -1.73 -7.25
N ARG A 195 -13.50 -1.51 -8.29
CA ARG A 195 -13.20 -0.18 -8.83
C ARG A 195 -14.41 0.46 -9.51
N ALA A 196 -15.24 -0.33 -10.18
CA ALA A 196 -16.50 0.16 -10.74
C ALA A 196 -17.47 0.61 -9.64
N GLU A 197 -17.61 -0.18 -8.58
CA GLU A 197 -18.43 0.19 -7.42
C GLU A 197 -17.88 1.44 -6.70
N HIS A 198 -16.56 1.52 -6.49
CA HIS A 198 -15.88 2.72 -5.95
C HIS A 198 -16.18 3.98 -6.79
N ARG A 199 -16.12 3.87 -8.13
CA ARG A 199 -16.45 4.96 -9.06
C ARG A 199 -17.91 5.37 -8.96
N LEU A 200 -18.83 4.40 -8.91
CA LEU A 200 -20.26 4.66 -8.77
C LEU A 200 -20.54 5.45 -7.49
N ILE A 201 -20.08 4.95 -6.34
CA ILE A 201 -20.32 5.58 -5.03
C ILE A 201 -19.69 6.98 -4.99
N THR A 202 -18.48 7.13 -5.54
CA THR A 202 -17.82 8.43 -5.65
C THR A 202 -18.62 9.39 -6.53
N GLY A 203 -19.16 8.94 -7.66
CA GLY A 203 -20.07 9.71 -8.52
C GLY A 203 -21.32 10.19 -7.77
N LEU A 204 -21.90 9.34 -6.91
CA LEU A 204 -23.05 9.72 -6.07
C LEU A 204 -22.69 10.83 -5.07
N LEU A 205 -21.45 10.87 -4.57
CA LEU A 205 -20.94 11.94 -3.70
C LEU A 205 -20.59 13.23 -4.49
N THR A 206 -20.08 13.10 -5.72
CA THR A 206 -19.59 14.22 -6.54
C THR A 206 -20.64 14.86 -7.42
N ASP A 207 -21.70 14.15 -7.79
CA ASP A 207 -22.70 14.61 -8.76
C ASP A 207 -24.15 14.47 -8.26
N GLY A 208 -24.38 13.60 -7.27
CA GLY A 208 -25.71 13.35 -6.69
C GLY A 208 -26.17 14.36 -5.65
N GLY A 209 -27.46 14.29 -5.30
CA GLY A 209 -28.03 14.96 -4.13
C GLY A 209 -28.07 14.02 -2.93
N TYR A 210 -27.92 14.55 -1.71
CA TYR A 210 -27.99 13.76 -0.48
C TYR A 210 -28.30 14.61 0.75
N SER A 211 -28.98 13.99 1.72
CA SER A 211 -29.10 14.50 3.09
C SER A 211 -27.78 14.33 3.85
N ARG A 212 -27.66 14.91 5.05
CA ARG A 212 -26.45 14.72 5.89
C ARG A 212 -26.24 13.24 6.25
N THR A 213 -27.31 12.53 6.58
CA THR A 213 -27.26 11.11 6.97
C THR A 213 -26.90 10.21 5.80
N THR A 214 -27.53 10.42 4.63
CA THR A 214 -27.21 9.69 3.40
C THR A 214 -25.78 9.98 2.95
N GLY A 215 -25.33 11.24 3.03
CA GLY A 215 -23.96 11.62 2.68
C GLY A 215 -22.90 10.96 3.56
N ALA A 216 -23.13 10.88 4.88
CA ALA A 216 -22.23 10.16 5.78
C ALA A 216 -22.17 8.65 5.48
N ARG A 217 -23.31 8.01 5.16
CA ARG A 217 -23.34 6.60 4.73
C ARG A 217 -22.61 6.40 3.40
N LEU A 218 -22.81 7.27 2.42
CA LEU A 218 -22.09 7.23 1.14
C LEU A 218 -20.57 7.41 1.32
N LEU A 219 -20.12 8.31 2.20
CA LEU A 219 -18.71 8.45 2.54
C LEU A 219 -18.13 7.16 3.13
N LEU A 220 -18.88 6.50 4.01
CA LEU A 220 -18.46 5.23 4.60
C LEU A 220 -18.41 4.10 3.58
N LEU A 221 -19.39 4.02 2.67
CA LEU A 221 -19.39 3.04 1.57
C LEU A 221 -18.24 3.29 0.60
N ALA A 222 -17.93 4.55 0.29
CA ALA A 222 -16.78 4.90 -0.52
C ALA A 222 -15.47 4.52 0.17
N ALA A 223 -15.38 4.69 1.50
CA ALA A 223 -14.22 4.26 2.29
C ALA A 223 -14.03 2.74 2.22
N ARG A 224 -15.10 1.97 2.43
CA ARG A 224 -15.08 0.49 2.32
C ARG A 224 -14.67 0.03 0.92
N ALA A 225 -15.28 0.58 -0.13
CA ALA A 225 -14.95 0.26 -1.51
C ALA A 225 -13.47 0.60 -1.84
N ALA A 226 -12.97 1.73 -1.34
CA ALA A 226 -11.57 2.11 -1.50
C ALA A 226 -10.62 1.15 -0.75
N VAL A 227 -10.92 0.70 0.47
CA VAL A 227 -10.11 -0.33 1.15
C VAL A 227 -10.10 -1.65 0.39
N LEU A 228 -11.25 -2.09 -0.11
CA LEU A 228 -11.32 -3.30 -0.93
C LEU A 228 -10.44 -3.16 -2.20
N CYS A 229 -10.51 -2.02 -2.89
CA CYS A 229 -9.62 -1.71 -4.00
C CYS A 229 -8.15 -1.72 -3.58
N ALA A 230 -7.80 -1.18 -2.41
CA ALA A 230 -6.44 -1.17 -1.90
C ALA A 230 -5.92 -2.60 -1.65
N TRP A 231 -6.73 -3.44 -1.03
CA TRP A 231 -6.40 -4.83 -0.76
C TRP A 231 -6.13 -5.60 -2.05
N LEU A 232 -7.03 -5.47 -3.03
CA LEU A 232 -6.91 -6.13 -4.33
C LEU A 232 -5.70 -5.61 -5.14
N CYS A 233 -5.37 -4.31 -5.06
CA CYS A 233 -4.11 -3.79 -5.64
C CYS A 233 -2.88 -4.49 -5.04
N GLY A 234 -2.90 -4.81 -3.74
CA GLY A 234 -1.86 -5.62 -3.10
C GLY A 234 -1.75 -7.02 -3.71
N CYS A 235 -2.88 -7.69 -3.95
CA CYS A 235 -2.91 -8.99 -4.65
C CYS A 235 -2.34 -8.91 -6.08
N LEU A 236 -2.51 -7.77 -6.76
CA LEU A 236 -1.93 -7.51 -8.08
C LEU A 236 -0.43 -7.14 -8.06
N GLY A 237 0.14 -6.92 -6.87
CA GLY A 237 1.52 -6.48 -6.69
C GLY A 237 1.74 -4.99 -6.96
N GLU A 238 0.72 -4.15 -6.76
CA GLU A 238 0.68 -2.72 -7.03
C GLU A 238 0.62 -1.88 -5.74
N GLU A 239 1.65 -1.98 -4.90
CA GLU A 239 1.66 -1.39 -3.55
C GLU A 239 1.44 0.13 -3.52
N ALA A 240 2.01 0.86 -4.49
CA ALA A 240 1.83 2.32 -4.56
C ALA A 240 0.38 2.71 -4.91
N ARG A 241 -0.32 1.89 -5.68
CA ARG A 241 -1.75 2.10 -5.97
C ARG A 241 -2.59 1.74 -4.74
N ALA A 242 -2.24 0.65 -4.07
CA ALA A 242 -2.88 0.22 -2.83
C ALA A 242 -2.79 1.30 -1.73
N GLU A 243 -1.64 1.96 -1.58
CA GLU A 243 -1.45 3.05 -0.62
C GLU A 243 -2.40 4.22 -0.87
N ARG A 244 -2.54 4.68 -2.12
CA ARG A 244 -3.44 5.81 -2.46
C ARG A 244 -4.88 5.51 -2.10
N PHE A 245 -5.36 4.32 -2.47
CA PHE A 245 -6.71 3.88 -2.09
C PHE A 245 -6.88 3.84 -0.58
N SER A 246 -5.87 3.39 0.16
CA SER A 246 -5.93 3.30 1.63
C SER A 246 -5.96 4.67 2.30
N LEU A 247 -5.16 5.61 1.82
CA LEU A 247 -5.15 6.97 2.31
C LEU A 247 -6.49 7.67 2.02
N ALA A 248 -7.06 7.48 0.83
CA ALA A 248 -8.40 7.98 0.49
C ALA A 248 -9.48 7.36 1.40
N ALA A 249 -9.40 6.05 1.65
CA ALA A 249 -10.35 5.35 2.52
C ALA A 249 -10.29 5.83 3.97
N ILE A 250 -9.08 5.98 4.53
CA ILE A 250 -8.86 6.49 5.89
C ILE A 250 -9.44 7.91 6.03
N ARG A 251 -9.19 8.78 5.04
CA ARG A 251 -9.76 10.14 5.01
C ARG A 251 -11.28 10.13 4.93
N ALA A 252 -11.85 9.27 4.08
CA ALA A 252 -13.29 9.15 3.92
C ALA A 252 -13.97 8.59 5.19
N ALA A 253 -13.41 7.56 5.82
CA ALA A 253 -13.92 7.01 7.07
C ALA A 253 -13.82 8.03 8.23
N ALA A 254 -12.73 8.79 8.31
CA ALA A 254 -12.59 9.86 9.28
C ALA A 254 -13.61 10.99 9.05
N ALA A 255 -13.81 11.40 7.78
CA ALA A 255 -14.84 12.38 7.42
C ALA A 255 -16.28 11.89 7.66
N ALA A 256 -16.51 10.58 7.59
CA ALA A 256 -17.78 9.95 7.95
C ALA A 256 -18.00 9.84 9.47
N GLY A 257 -17.00 10.21 10.29
CA GLY A 257 -17.06 10.05 11.75
C GLY A 257 -17.02 8.59 12.19
N ALA A 258 -16.28 7.73 11.48
CA ALA A 258 -16.25 6.28 11.69
C ALA A 258 -14.90 5.80 12.29
N PRO A 259 -14.61 6.06 13.58
CA PRO A 259 -13.30 5.78 14.19
C PRO A 259 -12.91 4.30 14.15
N ARG A 260 -13.88 3.38 14.30
CA ARG A 260 -13.62 1.92 14.20
C ARG A 260 -13.09 1.53 12.83
N HIS A 261 -13.67 2.07 11.75
CA HIS A 261 -13.20 1.82 10.38
C HIS A 261 -11.80 2.39 10.18
N VAL A 262 -11.54 3.62 10.64
CA VAL A 262 -10.20 4.22 10.57
C VAL A 262 -9.17 3.33 11.29
N ALA A 263 -9.45 2.90 12.51
CA ALA A 263 -8.55 2.04 13.28
C ALA A 263 -8.31 0.67 12.61
N SER A 264 -9.32 0.10 11.95
CA SER A 264 -9.18 -1.15 11.19
C SER A 264 -8.41 -0.99 9.88
N TYR A 265 -8.39 0.21 9.27
CA TYR A 265 -7.69 0.45 8.00
C TYR A 265 -6.20 0.80 8.18
N LEU A 266 -5.82 1.36 9.33
CA LEU A 266 -4.44 1.75 9.62
C LEU A 266 -3.43 0.57 9.62
N PRO A 267 -3.74 -0.64 10.15
CA PRO A 267 -2.83 -1.78 10.11
C PRO A 267 -2.56 -2.32 8.69
N ASP A 268 -3.50 -2.16 7.78
CA ASP A 268 -3.28 -2.49 6.37
C ASP A 268 -2.35 -1.48 5.72
N LEU A 269 -2.49 -0.19 6.04
CA LEU A 269 -1.49 0.82 5.65
C LEU A 269 -0.13 0.50 6.24
N ALA A 270 -0.09 0.10 7.51
CA ALA A 270 1.14 -0.30 8.18
C ALA A 270 1.81 -1.49 7.46
N PHE A 271 1.02 -2.45 6.95
CA PHE A 271 1.56 -3.55 6.17
C PHE A 271 2.28 -3.07 4.90
N ARG A 272 1.73 -2.10 4.16
CA ARG A 272 2.37 -1.57 2.94
C ARG A 272 3.69 -0.87 3.26
N HIS A 273 3.73 -0.08 4.34
CA HIS A 273 4.97 0.55 4.80
C HIS A 273 6.01 -0.46 5.27
N LEU A 274 5.59 -1.58 5.87
CA LEU A 274 6.49 -2.68 6.22
C LEU A 274 7.16 -3.26 4.97
N LEU A 275 6.40 -3.49 3.89
CA LEU A 275 6.93 -3.99 2.61
C LEU A 275 7.90 -3.00 1.96
N ALA A 276 7.59 -1.71 2.05
CA ALA A 276 8.44 -0.63 1.57
C ALA A 276 9.69 -0.40 2.43
N GLY A 277 9.85 -1.13 3.54
CA GLY A 277 11.01 -1.03 4.42
C GLY A 277 11.01 0.17 5.35
N ALA A 278 9.84 0.68 5.72
CA ALA A 278 9.66 1.81 6.64
C ALA A 278 9.08 1.37 8.00
N PRO A 279 9.80 0.60 8.84
CA PRO A 279 9.27 0.06 10.09
C PRO A 279 8.85 1.13 11.12
N GLN A 280 9.46 2.32 11.10
CA GLN A 280 9.06 3.43 11.99
C GLN A 280 7.65 3.96 11.65
N ASP A 281 7.29 3.96 10.36
CA ASP A 281 5.95 4.34 9.92
C ASP A 281 4.91 3.31 10.40
N VAL A 282 5.27 2.02 10.39
CA VAL A 282 4.42 0.94 10.91
C VAL A 282 4.10 1.18 12.39
N LEU A 283 5.10 1.51 13.21
CA LEU A 283 4.90 1.80 14.63
C LEU A 283 4.02 3.05 14.85
N SER A 284 4.20 4.09 14.02
CA SER A 284 3.38 5.30 14.06
C SER A 284 1.91 5.01 13.74
N LEU A 285 1.66 4.18 12.72
CA LEU A 285 0.32 3.75 12.30
C LEU A 285 -0.37 2.90 13.37
N VAL A 286 0.35 1.93 13.96
CA VAL A 286 -0.17 1.10 15.05
C VAL A 286 -0.49 1.94 16.28
N THR A 287 0.36 2.92 16.61
CA THR A 287 0.13 3.84 17.74
C THR A 287 -1.12 4.69 17.51
N ALA A 288 -1.30 5.23 16.31
CA ALA A 288 -2.50 6.00 15.96
C ALA A 288 -3.76 5.14 16.06
N ALA A 289 -3.75 3.90 15.57
CA ALA A 289 -4.90 3.00 15.66
C ALA A 289 -5.31 2.71 17.12
N ARG A 290 -4.34 2.47 18.01
CA ARG A 290 -4.58 2.26 19.46
C ARG A 290 -5.11 3.51 20.15
N ALA A 291 -4.70 4.69 19.70
CA ALA A 291 -5.23 5.95 20.23
C ALA A 291 -6.71 6.15 19.85
N ILE A 292 -7.10 5.73 18.64
CA ILE A 292 -8.48 5.86 18.13
C ILE A 292 -9.42 4.86 18.81
N VAL A 293 -8.99 3.60 18.98
CA VAL A 293 -9.79 2.55 19.63
C VAL A 293 -9.02 1.96 20.82
N ARG A 294 -9.41 2.38 22.03
CA ARG A 294 -8.77 1.92 23.29
C ARG A 294 -9.01 0.44 23.60
N HIS A 295 -10.16 -0.10 23.19
CA HIS A 295 -10.55 -1.49 23.41
C HIS A 295 -10.90 -2.14 22.06
N PRO A 296 -9.88 -2.49 21.25
CA PRO A 296 -10.11 -3.17 19.97
C PRO A 296 -10.69 -4.56 20.18
N SER A 297 -11.31 -5.11 19.12
CA SER A 297 -11.67 -6.53 19.07
C SER A 297 -10.42 -7.42 19.22
N PRO A 298 -10.57 -8.68 19.65
CA PRO A 298 -9.47 -9.65 19.69
C PRO A 298 -8.68 -9.72 18.37
N GLN A 299 -9.38 -9.75 17.24
CA GLN A 299 -8.78 -9.82 15.91
C GLN A 299 -7.99 -8.54 15.58
N LEU A 300 -8.57 -7.36 15.78
CA LEU A 300 -7.85 -6.10 15.52
C LEU A 300 -6.64 -5.94 16.45
N ALA A 301 -6.76 -6.34 17.72
CA ALA A 301 -5.64 -6.37 18.66
C ALA A 301 -4.52 -7.29 18.18
N ALA A 302 -4.85 -8.50 17.72
CA ALA A 302 -3.89 -9.46 17.16
C ALA A 302 -3.18 -8.89 15.92
N VAL A 303 -3.92 -8.21 15.02
CA VAL A 303 -3.36 -7.55 13.84
C VAL A 303 -2.39 -6.44 14.24
N LEU A 304 -2.78 -5.56 15.17
CA LEU A 304 -1.95 -4.46 15.64
C LEU A 304 -0.64 -4.97 16.29
N HIS A 305 -0.74 -5.96 17.17
CA HIS A 305 0.43 -6.56 17.82
C HIS A 305 1.35 -7.27 16.84
N THR A 306 0.79 -7.90 15.81
CA THR A 306 1.58 -8.51 14.74
C THR A 306 2.34 -7.48 13.92
N ARG A 307 1.69 -6.38 13.51
CA ARG A 307 2.37 -5.30 12.77
C ARG A 307 3.50 -4.69 13.59
N GLU A 308 3.26 -4.47 14.87
CA GLU A 308 4.27 -4.04 15.84
C GLU A 308 5.44 -5.03 15.92
N ALA A 309 5.16 -6.33 16.02
CA ALA A 309 6.20 -7.36 16.04
C ALA A 309 7.06 -7.37 14.76
N GLN A 310 6.41 -7.24 13.60
CA GLN A 310 7.09 -7.19 12.31
C GLN A 310 7.97 -5.95 12.17
N ALA A 311 7.53 -4.80 12.69
CA ALA A 311 8.31 -3.57 12.71
C ALA A 311 9.54 -3.71 13.61
N PHE A 312 9.37 -4.18 14.85
CA PHE A 312 10.49 -4.44 15.77
C PHE A 312 11.50 -5.44 15.20
N ALA A 313 11.01 -6.48 14.52
CA ALA A 313 11.88 -7.44 13.85
C ALA A 313 12.76 -6.78 12.78
N ARG A 314 12.19 -5.88 11.95
CA ARG A 314 12.94 -5.11 10.94
C ARG A 314 13.91 -4.10 11.54
N LEU A 315 13.71 -3.70 12.78
CA LEU A 315 14.62 -2.84 13.55
C LEU A 315 15.70 -3.64 14.30
N GLY A 316 15.68 -4.98 14.25
CA GLY A 316 16.61 -5.85 14.99
C GLY A 316 16.29 -5.95 16.48
N GLU A 317 15.08 -5.60 16.90
CA GLU A 317 14.65 -5.63 18.30
C GLU A 317 14.01 -6.99 18.68
N ASP A 318 14.82 -8.06 18.69
CA ASP A 318 14.38 -9.45 18.94
C ASP A 318 13.41 -9.60 20.12
N ARG A 319 13.74 -9.00 21.27
CA ARG A 319 12.93 -9.12 22.50
C ARG A 319 11.60 -8.40 22.37
N ALA A 320 11.57 -7.24 21.73
CA ALA A 320 10.34 -6.47 21.53
C ALA A 320 9.42 -7.17 20.52
N ALA A 321 9.99 -7.71 19.43
CA ALA A 321 9.29 -8.52 18.45
C ALA A 321 8.63 -9.77 19.10
N GLY A 322 9.39 -10.52 19.90
CA GLY A 322 8.88 -11.70 20.60
C GLY A 322 7.74 -11.38 21.58
N ARG A 323 7.86 -10.30 22.37
CA ARG A 323 6.78 -9.84 23.27
C ARG A 323 5.53 -9.41 22.51
N ALA A 324 5.69 -8.75 21.36
CA ALA A 324 4.57 -8.33 20.54
C ALA A 324 3.86 -9.55 19.90
N LEU A 325 4.59 -10.56 19.41
CA LEU A 325 3.97 -11.83 18.95
C LEU A 325 3.21 -12.55 20.06
N HIS A 326 3.77 -12.62 21.27
CA HIS A 326 3.07 -13.24 22.40
C HIS A 326 1.75 -12.52 22.72
N ARG A 327 1.75 -11.18 22.71
CA ARG A 327 0.53 -10.38 22.87
C ARG A 327 -0.47 -10.60 21.73
N ALA A 328 -0.02 -10.77 20.49
CA ALA A 328 -0.89 -11.11 19.37
C ALA A 328 -1.59 -12.47 19.56
N ALA A 329 -0.85 -13.50 19.99
CA ALA A 329 -1.39 -14.82 20.27
C ALA A 329 -2.37 -14.82 21.44
N ALA A 330 -2.06 -14.09 22.51
CA ALA A 330 -2.95 -13.94 23.66
C ALA A 330 -4.26 -13.24 23.27
N ALA A 331 -4.18 -12.18 22.45
CA ALA A 331 -5.37 -11.48 21.96
C ALA A 331 -6.27 -12.40 21.13
N LEU A 332 -5.72 -13.16 20.17
CA LEU A 332 -6.51 -14.05 19.32
C LEU A 332 -7.12 -15.23 20.09
N SER A 333 -6.50 -15.65 21.19
CA SER A 333 -7.02 -16.72 22.06
C SER A 333 -8.19 -16.26 22.94
N ASP A 334 -8.46 -14.95 23.02
CA ASP A 334 -9.57 -14.43 23.81
C ASP A 334 -10.91 -14.62 23.11
N ARG A 335 -11.72 -15.54 23.65
CA ARG A 335 -13.03 -15.92 23.13
C ARG A 335 -14.17 -15.00 23.59
N HIS A 336 -13.91 -14.01 24.44
CA HIS A 336 -14.94 -13.15 25.01
C HIS A 336 -15.23 -11.89 24.18
N GLY A 337 -14.50 -11.66 23.10
CA GLY A 337 -14.74 -10.51 22.22
C GLY A 337 -15.81 -10.76 21.16
N SER A 338 -16.56 -9.71 20.82
CA SER A 338 -17.46 -9.76 19.66
C SER A 338 -16.65 -9.93 18.37
N PRO A 339 -17.12 -10.75 17.41
CA PRO A 339 -16.46 -10.91 16.12
C PRO A 339 -16.36 -9.56 15.40
N ASP A 340 -15.21 -9.33 14.79
CA ASP A 340 -14.91 -8.11 14.05
C ASP A 340 -15.28 -8.25 12.57
N PRO A 341 -16.22 -7.45 12.04
CA PRO A 341 -16.58 -7.52 10.62
C PRO A 341 -15.40 -7.13 9.70
N PHE A 342 -14.38 -6.45 10.21
CA PHE A 342 -13.23 -5.99 9.42
C PHE A 342 -12.07 -6.99 9.36
N SER A 343 -12.09 -8.04 10.19
CA SER A 343 -10.94 -8.93 10.39
C SER A 343 -11.33 -10.42 10.26
N VAL A 344 -12.28 -10.72 9.38
CA VAL A 344 -12.84 -12.07 9.19
C VAL A 344 -11.82 -13.13 8.81
N ASN A 345 -10.68 -12.72 8.24
CA ASN A 345 -9.59 -13.60 7.79
C ASN A 345 -8.42 -13.69 8.80
N VAL A 346 -8.59 -13.20 10.03
CA VAL A 346 -7.57 -13.24 11.08
C VAL A 346 -7.80 -14.46 11.96
N ASP A 347 -7.13 -15.55 11.61
CA ASP A 347 -7.16 -16.84 12.26
C ASP A 347 -5.74 -17.29 12.71
N GLU A 348 -5.63 -18.51 13.23
CA GLU A 348 -4.35 -19.10 13.61
C GLU A 348 -3.39 -19.23 12.44
N THR A 349 -3.89 -19.47 11.21
CA THR A 349 -3.10 -19.54 9.98
C THR A 349 -2.45 -18.18 9.67
N TRP A 350 -3.22 -17.11 9.81
CA TRP A 350 -2.77 -15.73 9.65
C TRP A 350 -1.68 -15.40 10.69
N LEU A 351 -1.91 -15.75 11.95
CA LEU A 351 -0.96 -15.50 13.03
C LEU A 351 0.35 -16.30 12.85
N ALA A 352 0.26 -17.55 12.40
CA ALA A 352 1.43 -18.37 12.08
C ALA A 352 2.25 -17.72 10.94
N SER A 353 1.60 -17.32 9.85
CA SER A 353 2.25 -16.63 8.72
C SER A 353 2.96 -15.34 9.16
N ALA A 354 2.34 -14.59 10.06
CA ALA A 354 2.91 -13.40 10.66
C ALA A 354 4.15 -13.71 11.53
N ALA A 355 4.08 -14.73 12.37
CA ALA A 355 5.21 -15.19 13.19
C ALA A 355 6.39 -15.66 12.32
N GLY A 356 6.14 -16.40 11.25
CA GLY A 356 7.15 -16.78 10.26
C GLY A 356 7.83 -15.56 9.66
N SER A 357 7.05 -14.54 9.28
CA SER A 357 7.60 -13.29 8.73
C SER A 357 8.47 -12.52 9.74
N VAL A 358 8.12 -12.54 11.04
CA VAL A 358 8.95 -11.95 12.10
C VAL A 358 10.30 -12.65 12.19
N TRP A 359 10.34 -13.97 12.23
CA TRP A 359 11.61 -14.72 12.29
C TRP A 359 12.46 -14.52 11.04
N LEU A 360 11.83 -14.43 9.86
CA LEU A 360 12.52 -14.13 8.62
C LEU A 360 13.17 -12.73 8.68
N HIS A 361 12.44 -11.72 9.13
CA HIS A 361 12.97 -10.35 9.30
C HIS A 361 14.11 -10.27 10.32
N LEU A 362 14.13 -11.16 11.32
CA LEU A 362 15.23 -11.31 12.28
C LEU A 362 16.45 -12.08 11.74
N GLY A 363 16.45 -12.46 10.44
CA GLY A 363 17.53 -13.23 9.83
C GLY A 363 17.60 -14.68 10.30
N ARG A 364 16.48 -15.26 10.75
CA ARG A 364 16.41 -16.63 11.27
C ARG A 364 15.46 -17.50 10.42
N PRO A 365 15.78 -17.75 9.14
CA PRO A 365 14.87 -18.43 8.23
C PRO A 365 14.55 -19.88 8.66
N GLY A 366 15.49 -20.57 9.33
CA GLY A 366 15.24 -21.91 9.89
C GLY A 366 14.17 -21.92 11.00
N LYS A 367 14.02 -20.81 11.74
CA LYS A 367 12.91 -20.64 12.70
C LYS A 367 11.63 -20.18 12.01
N ALA A 368 11.74 -19.49 10.87
CA ALA A 368 10.60 -18.99 10.12
C ALA A 368 9.83 -20.11 9.40
N LEU A 369 10.54 -21.05 8.76
CA LEU A 369 9.94 -22.05 7.88
C LEU A 369 8.82 -22.89 8.53
N PRO A 370 8.95 -23.41 9.77
CA PRO A 370 7.88 -24.18 10.40
C PRO A 370 6.57 -23.42 10.58
N HIS A 371 6.64 -22.09 10.75
CA HIS A 371 5.45 -21.25 10.88
C HIS A 371 4.68 -21.09 9.56
N PHE A 372 5.31 -21.35 8.42
CA PHE A 372 4.67 -21.32 7.11
C PHE A 372 4.08 -22.67 6.68
N ALA A 373 4.24 -23.73 7.48
CA ALA A 373 3.68 -25.05 7.18
C ALA A 373 2.18 -25.02 6.84
N PRO A 374 1.31 -24.25 7.53
CA PRO A 374 -0.11 -24.17 7.17
C PRO A 374 -0.39 -23.59 5.77
N LEU A 375 0.53 -22.82 5.18
CA LEU A 375 0.41 -22.32 3.80
C LEU A 375 0.87 -23.35 2.76
N LEU A 376 1.74 -24.26 3.18
CA LEU A 376 2.30 -25.34 2.36
C LEU A 376 1.48 -26.64 2.46
N ASP A 377 0.62 -26.79 3.45
CA ASP A 377 -0.24 -27.97 3.58
C ASP A 377 -1.31 -28.00 2.49
N GLU A 378 -1.40 -29.11 1.76
CA GLU A 378 -2.36 -29.37 0.68
C GLU A 378 -3.60 -30.12 1.17
N GLY A 379 -3.62 -30.56 2.43
CA GLY A 379 -4.73 -31.29 3.01
C GLY A 379 -5.99 -30.44 3.23
N PRO A 380 -7.18 -31.07 3.34
CA PRO A 380 -8.36 -30.38 3.82
C PRO A 380 -8.14 -29.95 5.27
N ALA A 381 -7.97 -28.64 5.48
CA ALA A 381 -7.86 -28.08 6.83
C ALA A 381 -9.25 -27.64 7.30
N PRO A 382 -9.69 -28.03 8.52
CA PRO A 382 -10.93 -27.52 9.08
C PRO A 382 -10.84 -25.99 9.14
N HIS A 383 -11.87 -25.31 8.63
CA HIS A 383 -11.97 -23.85 8.51
C HIS A 383 -11.11 -23.16 7.45
N ARG A 384 -10.40 -23.90 6.58
CA ARG A 384 -9.77 -23.29 5.40
C ARG A 384 -10.86 -22.94 4.38
N PRO A 385 -11.03 -21.66 3.99
CA PRO A 385 -11.95 -21.31 2.91
C PRO A 385 -11.50 -22.00 1.62
N ASP A 386 -12.41 -22.74 1.01
CA ASP A 386 -12.28 -23.29 -0.33
C ASP A 386 -13.36 -22.63 -1.20
N PRO A 387 -12.97 -21.75 -2.14
CA PRO A 387 -11.60 -21.42 -2.56
C PRO A 387 -10.84 -20.46 -1.64
N LEU A 388 -9.51 -20.49 -1.73
CA LEU A 388 -8.61 -19.60 -1.00
C LEU A 388 -8.76 -18.13 -1.43
N SER A 389 -8.58 -17.19 -0.50
CA SER A 389 -8.51 -15.76 -0.80
C SER A 389 -7.49 -15.47 -1.92
N PRO A 390 -7.79 -14.52 -2.83
CA PRO A 390 -6.86 -14.05 -3.87
C PRO A 390 -5.49 -13.60 -3.34
N TYR A 391 -5.40 -13.28 -2.05
CA TYR A 391 -4.18 -12.90 -1.35
C TYR A 391 -3.22 -14.08 -1.09
N ALA A 392 -3.67 -15.34 -1.26
CA ALA A 392 -2.88 -16.53 -0.96
C ALA A 392 -1.56 -16.60 -1.75
N ALA A 393 -1.58 -16.31 -3.05
CA ALA A 393 -0.37 -16.27 -3.87
C ALA A 393 0.65 -15.26 -3.32
N ARG A 394 0.20 -14.07 -2.90
CA ARG A 394 1.09 -13.07 -2.32
C ARG A 394 1.70 -13.52 -0.97
N ARG A 395 0.97 -14.25 -0.13
CA ARG A 395 1.51 -14.81 1.14
C ARG A 395 2.69 -15.76 0.91
N LEU A 396 2.69 -16.49 -0.21
CA LEU A 396 3.75 -17.43 -0.55
C LEU A 396 5.09 -16.75 -0.86
N LEU A 397 5.13 -15.44 -1.11
CA LEU A 397 6.40 -14.70 -1.26
C LEU A 397 7.28 -14.81 -0.02
N SER A 398 6.72 -14.74 1.19
CA SER A 398 7.50 -14.88 2.43
C SER A 398 8.07 -16.30 2.60
N VAL A 399 7.38 -17.31 2.05
CA VAL A 399 7.84 -18.70 2.06
C VAL A 399 9.01 -18.87 1.09
N VAL A 400 8.88 -18.34 -0.13
CA VAL A 400 9.96 -18.29 -1.12
C VAL A 400 11.18 -17.57 -0.56
N ASP A 401 11.00 -16.39 0.04
CA ASP A 401 12.09 -15.63 0.66
C ASP A 401 12.80 -16.45 1.76
N THR A 402 12.04 -17.25 2.52
CA THR A 402 12.58 -18.13 3.56
C THR A 402 13.37 -19.30 2.98
N GLN A 403 12.84 -19.99 1.98
CA GLN A 403 13.50 -21.13 1.32
C GLN A 403 14.77 -20.69 0.59
N LEU A 404 14.72 -19.56 -0.12
CA LEU A 404 15.91 -18.97 -0.75
C LEU A 404 16.97 -18.59 0.28
N ALA A 405 16.58 -18.02 1.42
CA ALA A 405 17.51 -17.71 2.51
C ALA A 405 18.14 -18.95 3.17
N LEU A 406 17.48 -20.12 3.06
CA LEU A 406 18.03 -21.42 3.47
C LEU A 406 18.88 -22.09 2.37
N GLY A 407 18.94 -21.52 1.17
CA GLY A 407 19.63 -22.09 0.01
C GLY A 407 18.85 -23.19 -0.70
N ASP A 408 17.58 -23.39 -0.38
CA ASP A 408 16.72 -24.41 -1.00
C ASP A 408 16.00 -23.82 -2.23
N LEU A 409 16.71 -23.83 -3.36
CA LEU A 409 16.22 -23.25 -4.61
C LEU A 409 15.05 -24.05 -5.21
N ASP A 410 15.09 -25.38 -5.09
CA ASP A 410 14.06 -26.27 -5.63
C ASP A 410 12.74 -26.10 -4.88
N ALA A 411 12.76 -26.06 -3.55
CA ALA A 411 11.55 -25.81 -2.76
C ALA A 411 10.99 -24.39 -3.00
N ALA A 412 11.87 -23.40 -3.17
CA ALA A 412 11.47 -22.04 -3.54
C ALA A 412 10.76 -22.00 -4.89
N ALA A 413 11.30 -22.68 -5.91
CA ALA A 413 10.70 -22.73 -7.23
C ALA A 413 9.37 -23.50 -7.22
N ALA A 414 9.28 -24.63 -6.51
CA ALA A 414 8.03 -25.37 -6.33
C ALA A 414 6.94 -24.52 -5.66
N THR A 415 7.31 -23.74 -4.65
CA THR A 415 6.38 -22.81 -3.98
C THR A 415 5.92 -21.69 -4.91
N ALA A 416 6.77 -21.20 -5.81
CA ALA A 416 6.38 -20.24 -6.83
C ALA A 416 5.42 -20.84 -7.87
N HIS A 417 5.64 -22.08 -8.31
CA HIS A 417 4.70 -22.81 -9.16
C HIS A 417 3.34 -23.02 -8.48
N ARG A 418 3.33 -23.32 -7.19
CA ARG A 418 2.10 -23.39 -6.40
C ARG A 418 1.33 -22.06 -6.38
N ALA A 419 2.04 -20.94 -6.26
CA ALA A 419 1.41 -19.62 -6.35
C ALA A 419 0.74 -19.39 -7.71
N ILE A 420 1.37 -19.84 -8.81
CA ILE A 420 0.77 -19.81 -10.15
C ILE A 420 -0.49 -20.70 -10.19
N ALA A 421 -0.41 -21.94 -9.68
CA ALA A 421 -1.53 -22.87 -9.66
C ALA A 421 -2.75 -22.34 -8.89
N PHE A 422 -2.55 -21.61 -7.80
CA PHE A 422 -3.64 -21.02 -7.01
C PHE A 422 -4.47 -19.97 -7.76
N VAL A 423 -3.85 -19.17 -8.62
CA VAL A 423 -4.53 -18.07 -9.33
C VAL A 423 -4.63 -18.29 -10.83
N GLY A 424 -4.19 -19.45 -11.33
CA GLY A 424 -4.07 -19.80 -12.75
C GLY A 424 -2.90 -19.09 -13.43
N SER A 425 -2.85 -17.76 -13.35
CA SER A 425 -1.70 -16.96 -13.79
C SER A 425 -1.49 -15.76 -12.87
N LEU A 426 -0.23 -15.48 -12.55
CA LEU A 426 0.12 -14.39 -11.66
C LEU A 426 -0.09 -13.04 -12.36
N PRO A 427 -0.75 -12.07 -11.70
CA PRO A 427 -0.83 -10.70 -12.19
C PRO A 427 0.57 -10.13 -12.50
N PRO A 428 0.74 -9.26 -13.52
CA PRO A 428 2.06 -8.79 -13.95
C PRO A 428 2.93 -8.17 -12.85
N GLY A 429 2.30 -7.44 -11.91
CA GLY A 429 2.99 -6.86 -10.76
C GLY A 429 3.53 -7.93 -9.80
N LEU A 430 2.70 -8.92 -9.47
CA LEU A 430 3.08 -10.03 -8.61
C LEU A 430 4.10 -10.97 -9.29
N ALA A 431 3.91 -11.30 -10.56
CA ALA A 431 4.86 -12.09 -11.36
C ALA A 431 6.26 -11.42 -11.40
N ARG A 432 6.32 -10.09 -11.50
CA ARG A 432 7.58 -9.33 -11.40
C ARG A 432 8.23 -9.50 -10.03
N GLN A 433 7.45 -9.46 -8.94
CA GLN A 433 7.98 -9.67 -7.58
C GLN A 433 8.56 -11.07 -7.38
N TYR A 434 7.94 -12.10 -7.96
CA TYR A 434 8.52 -13.44 -8.01
C TYR A 434 9.83 -13.46 -8.81
N ARG A 435 9.83 -12.97 -10.05
CA ARG A 435 11.04 -12.95 -10.90
C ARG A 435 12.22 -12.25 -10.24
N GLN A 436 11.98 -11.13 -9.55
CA GLN A 436 13.04 -10.39 -8.84
C GLN A 436 13.76 -11.23 -7.77
N ARG A 437 13.06 -12.14 -7.09
CA ARG A 437 13.64 -13.00 -6.04
C ARG A 437 14.60 -14.05 -6.61
N PHE A 438 14.32 -14.55 -7.81
CA PHE A 438 15.14 -15.56 -8.49
C PHE A 438 16.19 -14.96 -9.43
N ALA A 439 16.23 -13.63 -9.60
CA ALA A 439 17.07 -12.97 -10.59
C ALA A 439 18.57 -13.28 -10.46
N SER A 440 19.07 -13.43 -9.22
CA SER A 440 20.48 -13.80 -8.97
C SER A 440 20.83 -15.24 -9.37
N ARG A 441 19.82 -16.08 -9.62
CA ARG A 441 19.93 -17.51 -9.97
C ARG A 441 19.30 -17.82 -11.33
N ALA A 442 19.15 -16.82 -12.20
CA ALA A 442 18.42 -16.96 -13.48
C ALA A 442 18.97 -18.02 -14.44
N ALA A 443 20.25 -18.41 -14.32
CA ALA A 443 20.87 -19.43 -15.16
C ALA A 443 20.50 -20.87 -14.76
N GLU A 444 20.08 -21.09 -13.52
CA GLU A 444 19.76 -22.42 -12.98
C GLU A 444 18.57 -23.03 -13.74
N PRO A 445 18.62 -24.32 -14.13
CA PRO A 445 17.56 -24.96 -14.91
C PRO A 445 16.16 -24.78 -14.31
N VAL A 446 16.03 -25.01 -13.00
CA VAL A 446 14.76 -24.88 -12.26
C VAL A 446 14.20 -23.44 -12.31
N VAL A 447 15.06 -22.43 -12.37
CA VAL A 447 14.66 -21.02 -12.47
C VAL A 447 14.29 -20.64 -13.90
N ARG A 448 14.91 -21.25 -14.91
CA ARG A 448 14.54 -21.04 -16.32
C ARG A 448 13.13 -21.55 -16.59
N ASP A 449 12.81 -22.75 -16.11
CA ASP A 449 11.47 -23.35 -16.24
C ASP A 449 10.41 -22.49 -15.52
N LEU A 450 10.71 -22.06 -14.29
CA LEU A 450 9.85 -21.13 -13.55
C LEU A 450 9.68 -19.79 -14.28
N SER A 451 10.75 -19.24 -14.86
CA SER A 451 10.71 -17.96 -15.57
C SER A 451 9.82 -18.01 -16.81
N GLN A 452 9.77 -19.16 -17.49
CA GLN A 452 8.83 -19.39 -18.58
C GLN A 452 7.39 -19.38 -18.06
N ALA A 453 7.09 -20.14 -17.01
CA ALA A 453 5.76 -20.17 -16.40
C ALA A 453 5.31 -18.79 -15.86
N LEU A 454 6.23 -17.99 -15.33
CA LEU A 454 5.97 -16.60 -14.88
C LEU A 454 5.75 -15.60 -16.03
N SER A 455 6.14 -15.97 -17.26
CA SER A 455 6.00 -15.14 -18.46
C SER A 455 4.76 -15.50 -19.28
N GLU A 456 4.19 -16.69 -19.08
CA GLU A 456 2.95 -17.13 -19.70
C GLU A 456 1.77 -16.30 -19.16
N GLN A 457 1.28 -15.38 -19.99
CA GLN A 457 -0.02 -14.76 -19.78
C GLN A 457 -1.11 -15.72 -20.27
N PRO A 458 -2.24 -15.86 -19.54
CA PRO A 458 -3.35 -16.64 -20.03
C PRO A 458 -3.80 -16.00 -21.36
N GLY A 459 -4.10 -16.86 -22.34
CA GLY A 459 -4.42 -16.49 -23.70
C GLY A 459 -5.35 -15.27 -23.79
N ARG A 460 -5.01 -14.36 -24.70
CA ARG A 460 -5.81 -13.18 -25.06
C ARG A 460 -7.25 -13.53 -25.39
#